data_AF-A0A9P5YPD0-F1
#
_entry.id   AF-A0A9P5YPD0-F1
#
_cell.length_a   1.000
_cell.length_b   1.000
_cell.length_c   1.000
_cell.angle_alpha   90.00
_cell.angle_beta   90.00
_cell.angle_gamma   90.00
#
_symmetry.space_group_name_H-M   'P 1'
#
loop_
_entity.id
_entity.type
_entity.pdbx_description
1 polymer ?
#
loop_
_entity_poly.entity_id
_entity_poly.type
_entity_poly.pdbx_seq_one_letter_code
_entity_poly.pdbx_strand_id
1 'polypeptide(L)'
;MRPLKKLLVDHGKIHPDCVSIFYRSIMEDERGNIVAFIIMIVSGTLFGGVHLIPSWFLNFASPQEMWLWRTSAIIITITPLLTGMSFILPYINAGDSVVPIIEKPLIFIWFLYPLARIILLILSLISLHLLSPAALQTIEWTTFIPHL
;
A
#
# COMPACT_ATOMS: atom_id res chain seq x y z
N MET A 1 -22.27 13.43 -34.63
CA MET A 1 -22.09 12.65 -33.39
C MET A 1 -22.44 13.54 -32.20
N ARG A 2 -23.27 13.03 -31.27
CA ARG A 2 -23.94 13.69 -30.12
C ARG A 2 -25.13 14.59 -30.52
N PRO A 3 -26.32 14.32 -29.96
CA PRO A 3 -26.51 14.48 -28.50
C PRO A 3 -27.35 13.36 -27.85
N LEU A 4 -26.72 12.27 -27.41
CA LEU A 4 -27.38 11.29 -26.53
C LEU A 4 -27.43 11.74 -25.05
N LYS A 5 -26.68 12.79 -24.67
CA LYS A 5 -26.64 13.29 -23.28
C LYS A 5 -27.93 14.00 -22.85
N LYS A 6 -28.80 14.42 -23.78
CA LYS A 6 -30.01 15.21 -23.46
C LYS A 6 -31.26 14.36 -23.18
N LEU A 7 -31.28 13.09 -23.56
CA LEU A 7 -32.47 12.23 -23.42
C LEU A 7 -32.59 11.49 -22.07
N LEU A 8 -31.57 11.54 -21.23
CA LEU A 8 -31.56 10.81 -19.94
C LEU A 8 -31.70 11.72 -18.71
N VAL A 9 -31.92 13.02 -18.91
CA VAL A 9 -31.96 13.99 -17.79
C VAL A 9 -33.41 14.38 -17.41
N ASP A 10 -34.42 13.99 -18.19
CA ASP A 10 -35.76 14.60 -18.08
C ASP A 10 -36.78 13.84 -17.21
N HIS A 11 -36.44 12.68 -16.63
CA HIS A 11 -37.35 12.02 -15.68
C HIS A 11 -36.62 11.54 -14.43
N GLY A 12 -36.90 12.22 -13.33
CA GLY A 12 -36.40 11.90 -12.00
C GLY A 12 -36.70 10.45 -11.60
N LYS A 13 -35.66 9.80 -11.06
CA LYS A 13 -35.58 8.41 -10.59
C LYS A 13 -35.41 7.36 -11.69
N ILE A 14 -34.17 7.21 -12.14
CA ILE A 14 -33.72 6.04 -12.90
C ILE A 14 -33.76 4.83 -11.95
N HIS A 15 -34.66 3.87 -12.20
CA HIS A 15 -34.67 2.59 -11.50
C HIS A 15 -33.38 1.83 -11.86
N PRO A 16 -32.62 1.29 -10.88
CA PRO A 16 -31.32 0.65 -11.12
C PRO A 16 -31.38 -0.57 -12.07
N ASP A 17 -32.58 -1.09 -12.34
CA ASP A 17 -32.81 -2.26 -13.19
C ASP A 17 -33.07 -1.91 -14.67
N CYS A 18 -33.23 -0.62 -15.01
CA CYS A 18 -33.50 -0.18 -16.40
C CYS A 18 -32.23 0.16 -17.19
N VAL A 19 -31.04 -0.14 -16.65
CA VAL A 19 -29.76 0.16 -17.29
C VAL A 19 -29.24 -1.09 -18.00
N SER A 20 -28.70 -0.94 -19.22
CA SER A 20 -28.25 -2.08 -20.01
C SER A 20 -27.18 -2.88 -19.26
N ILE A 21 -27.18 -4.21 -19.43
CA ILE A 21 -26.21 -5.13 -18.82
C ILE A 21 -24.77 -4.68 -19.10
N PHE A 22 -24.52 -4.17 -20.32
CA PHE A 22 -23.21 -3.62 -20.73
C PHE A 22 -22.77 -2.43 -19.86
N TYR A 23 -23.68 -1.54 -19.48
CA TYR A 23 -23.33 -0.41 -18.62
C TYR A 23 -23.19 -0.85 -17.16
N ARG A 24 -23.99 -1.82 -16.69
CA ARG A 24 -23.82 -2.43 -15.37
C ARG A 24 -22.41 -3.05 -15.21
N SER A 25 -21.93 -3.78 -16.21
CA SER A 25 -20.59 -4.40 -16.15
C SER A 25 -19.45 -3.38 -16.08
N ILE A 26 -19.57 -2.25 -16.79
CA ILE A 26 -18.59 -1.15 -16.70
C ILE A 26 -18.58 -0.56 -15.28
N MET A 27 -19.76 -0.32 -14.70
CA MET A 27 -19.88 0.26 -13.36
C MET A 27 -19.44 -0.71 -12.24
N GLU A 28 -19.54 -2.02 -12.47
CA GLU A 28 -19.02 -3.04 -11.56
C GLU A 28 -17.49 -3.14 -11.65
N ASP A 29 -16.93 -3.09 -12.87
CA ASP A 29 -15.48 -3.07 -13.11
C ASP A 29 -14.83 -1.82 -12.52
N GLU A 30 -15.35 -0.63 -12.79
CA GLU A 30 -14.83 0.63 -12.21
C GLU A 30 -14.87 0.62 -10.68
N ARG A 31 -15.96 0.13 -10.08
CA ARG A 31 -16.05 0.00 -8.62
C ARG A 31 -15.06 -1.02 -8.08
N GLY A 32 -14.89 -2.16 -8.75
CA GLY A 32 -13.90 -3.17 -8.40
C GLY A 32 -12.48 -2.60 -8.41
N ASN A 33 -12.15 -1.83 -9.44
CA ASN A 33 -10.85 -1.17 -9.60
C ASN A 33 -10.59 -0.14 -8.49
N ILE A 34 -11.58 0.69 -8.13
CA ILE A 34 -11.46 1.65 -7.03
C ILE A 34 -11.24 0.94 -5.69
N VAL A 35 -12.01 -0.12 -5.41
CA VAL A 35 -11.86 -0.89 -4.16
C VAL A 35 -10.47 -1.55 -4.09
N ALA A 36 -10.02 -2.18 -5.17
CA ALA A 36 -8.69 -2.77 -5.25
C ALA A 36 -7.58 -1.72 -5.03
N PHE A 37 -7.75 -0.51 -5.57
CA PHE A 37 -6.83 0.60 -5.39
C PHE A 37 -6.77 1.08 -3.93
N ILE A 38 -7.92 1.24 -3.26
CA ILE A 38 -7.98 1.58 -1.83
C ILE A 38 -7.29 0.51 -1.00
N ILE A 39 -7.57 -0.77 -1.26
CA ILE A 39 -6.92 -1.90 -0.57
C ILE A 39 -5.41 -1.85 -0.77
N MET A 40 -4.93 -1.60 -2.00
CA MET A 40 -3.50 -1.47 -2.30
C MET A 40 -2.84 -0.35 -1.48
N ILE A 41 -3.47 0.83 -1.40
CA ILE A 41 -2.93 1.97 -0.64
C ILE A 41 -2.87 1.62 0.85
N VAL A 42 -4.00 1.19 1.42
CA VAL A 42 -4.11 0.92 2.85
C VAL A 42 -3.16 -0.21 3.26
N SER A 43 -3.20 -1.34 2.56
CA SER A 43 -2.32 -2.48 2.87
C SER A 43 -0.84 -2.13 2.69
N GLY A 44 -0.48 -1.39 1.64
CA GLY A 44 0.89 -0.96 1.38
C GLY A 44 1.42 -0.01 2.45
N THR A 45 0.64 1.00 2.84
CA THR A 45 1.01 1.96 3.88
C THR A 45 1.11 1.29 5.25
N LEU A 46 0.18 0.39 5.59
CA LEU A 46 0.24 -0.36 6.84
C LEU A 46 1.46 -1.28 6.87
N PHE A 47 1.75 -1.98 5.77
CA PHE A 47 2.94 -2.82 5.64
C PHE A 47 4.23 -1.99 5.85
N GLY A 48 4.34 -0.82 5.24
CA GLY A 48 5.48 0.08 5.52
C GLY A 48 5.52 0.57 6.97
N GLY A 49 4.36 0.94 7.51
CA GLY A 49 4.20 1.44 8.87
C GLY A 49 4.65 0.45 9.95
N VAL A 50 4.33 -0.85 9.80
CA VAL A 50 4.76 -1.88 10.76
C VAL A 50 6.28 -2.07 10.78
N HIS A 51 6.99 -1.74 9.69
CA HIS A 51 8.46 -1.74 9.69
C HIS A 51 9.04 -0.40 10.15
N LEU A 52 8.37 0.72 9.87
CA LEU A 52 8.87 2.06 10.17
C LEU A 52 8.67 2.46 11.63
N ILE A 53 7.47 2.31 12.17
CA ILE A 53 7.13 2.81 13.51
C ILE A 53 7.97 2.13 14.60
N PRO A 54 8.11 0.79 14.64
CA PRO A 54 8.93 0.13 15.64
C PRO A 54 10.43 0.41 15.50
N SER A 55 10.92 0.78 14.31
CA SER A 55 12.36 0.98 14.05
C SER A 55 13.02 2.09 14.88
N TRP A 56 12.23 2.93 15.55
CA TRP A 56 12.72 3.94 16.49
C TRP A 56 13.05 3.36 17.87
N PHE A 57 12.57 2.16 18.16
CA PHE A 57 12.72 1.46 19.44
C PHE A 57 13.55 0.17 19.33
N LEU A 58 13.84 -0.28 18.10
CA LEU A 58 14.66 -1.47 17.86
C LEU A 58 16.16 -1.16 17.98
N ASN A 59 16.92 -2.12 18.50
CA ASN A 59 18.38 -2.11 18.48
C ASN A 59 18.87 -2.77 17.19
N PHE A 60 19.72 -2.09 16.44
CA PHE A 60 20.34 -2.58 15.22
C PHE A 60 21.78 -3.00 15.48
N ALA A 61 22.28 -4.01 14.76
CA ALA A 61 23.65 -4.48 14.95
C ALA A 61 24.68 -3.44 14.45
N SER A 62 24.30 -2.61 13.46
CA SER A 62 25.10 -1.46 13.03
C SER A 62 24.27 -0.22 12.69
N PRO A 63 24.87 0.99 12.76
CA PRO A 63 24.21 2.21 12.31
C PRO A 63 23.80 2.18 10.84
N GLN A 64 24.55 1.49 9.99
CA GLN A 64 24.29 1.37 8.56
C GLN A 64 23.01 0.57 8.31
N GLU A 65 22.84 -0.56 9.00
CA GLU A 65 21.60 -1.35 8.95
C GLU A 65 20.39 -0.55 9.42
N MET A 66 20.54 0.24 10.50
CA MET A 66 19.48 1.12 10.98
C MET A 66 19.03 2.12 9.92
N TRP A 67 19.97 2.81 9.28
CA TRP A 67 19.64 3.80 8.25
C TRP A 67 19.06 3.15 6.99
N LEU A 68 19.60 2.01 6.55
CA LEU A 68 19.05 1.25 5.44
C LEU A 68 17.63 0.76 5.72
N TRP A 69 17.37 0.26 6.93
CA TRP A 69 16.03 -0.15 7.36
C TRP A 69 15.06 1.02 7.33
N ARG A 70 15.39 2.14 8.01
CA ARG A 70 14.51 3.30 8.13
C ARG A 70 14.21 3.94 6.78
N THR A 71 15.23 4.17 5.96
CA THR A 71 15.04 4.77 4.63
C THR A 71 14.19 3.87 3.73
N SER A 72 14.44 2.56 3.74
CA SER A 72 13.63 1.59 3.00
C SER A 72 12.19 1.57 3.49
N ALA A 73 11.96 1.56 4.81
CA ALA A 73 10.65 1.59 5.43
C ALA A 73 9.87 2.87 5.10
N ILE A 74 10.55 4.03 5.07
CA ILE A 74 9.97 5.30 4.61
C ILE A 74 9.53 5.20 3.15
N ILE A 75 10.41 4.71 2.26
CA ILE A 75 10.12 4.58 0.82
C ILE A 75 8.87 3.70 0.62
N ILE A 76 8.79 2.52 1.23
CA ILE A 76 7.64 1.63 1.05
C ILE A 76 6.36 2.16 1.70
N THR A 77 6.44 3.01 2.72
CA THR A 77 5.27 3.64 3.37
C THR A 77 4.72 4.78 2.52
N ILE A 78 5.60 5.64 1.98
CA ILE A 78 5.22 6.84 1.22
C ILE A 78 4.77 6.50 -0.20
N THR A 79 5.35 5.48 -0.84
CA THR A 79 5.02 5.08 -2.22
C THR A 79 3.51 4.93 -2.46
N PRO A 80 2.77 4.09 -1.71
CA PRO A 80 1.32 3.94 -1.89
C PRO A 80 0.54 5.24 -1.64
N LEU A 81 1.00 6.10 -0.73
CA LEU A 81 0.36 7.40 -0.45
C LEU A 81 0.51 8.36 -1.63
N LEU A 82 1.70 8.45 -2.22
CA LEU A 82 1.94 9.29 -3.39
C LEU A 82 1.20 8.78 -4.62
N THR A 83 1.15 7.46 -4.83
CA THR A 83 0.34 6.85 -5.89
C THR A 83 -1.14 7.17 -5.71
N GLY A 84 -1.66 7.05 -4.49
CA GLY A 84 -3.03 7.44 -4.16
C GLY A 84 -3.31 8.92 -4.40
N MET A 85 -2.39 9.80 -4.01
CA MET A 85 -2.52 11.23 -4.23
C MET A 85 -2.56 11.58 -5.72
N SER A 86 -1.68 11.01 -6.55
CA SER A 86 -1.71 11.20 -8.01
C SER A 86 -3.03 10.78 -8.65
N PHE A 87 -3.70 9.76 -8.11
CA PHE A 87 -5.03 9.37 -8.58
C PHE A 87 -6.10 10.40 -8.21
N ILE A 88 -5.99 11.07 -7.05
CA ILE A 88 -6.98 12.03 -6.55
C ILE A 88 -6.83 13.43 -7.19
N LEU A 89 -5.60 13.87 -7.51
CA LEU A 89 -5.31 15.22 -8.02
C LEU A 89 -6.22 15.67 -9.19
N PRO A 90 -6.50 14.85 -10.22
CA PRO A 90 -7.38 15.23 -11.32
C PRO A 90 -8.83 15.49 -10.89
N TYR A 91 -9.32 14.79 -9.85
CA TYR A 91 -10.71 14.92 -9.38
C TYR A 91 -10.94 16.18 -8.55
N ILE A 92 -9.90 16.73 -7.94
CA ILE A 92 -9.97 17.95 -7.13
C ILE A 92 -9.60 19.22 -7.91
N ASN A 93 -9.43 19.13 -9.23
CA ASN A 93 -8.92 20.21 -10.09
C ASN A 93 -7.64 20.83 -9.52
N ALA A 94 -6.72 20.00 -9.01
CA ALA A 94 -5.42 20.48 -8.60
C ALA A 94 -4.76 21.16 -9.80
N GLY A 95 -4.35 22.41 -9.64
CA GLY A 95 -3.82 23.21 -10.76
C GLY A 95 -2.61 22.56 -11.43
N ASP A 96 -2.40 22.89 -12.70
CA ASP A 96 -1.34 22.31 -13.55
C ASP A 96 0.08 22.43 -12.97
N SER A 97 0.29 23.33 -12.00
CA SER A 97 1.57 23.47 -11.28
C SER A 97 1.81 22.40 -10.22
N VAL A 98 0.77 21.76 -9.68
CA VAL A 98 0.86 20.78 -8.58
C VAL A 98 1.11 19.36 -9.10
N VAL A 99 0.50 19.01 -10.23
CA VAL A 99 0.65 17.69 -10.87
C VAL A 99 2.12 17.28 -11.11
N PRO A 100 2.99 18.10 -11.73
CA PRO A 100 4.38 17.71 -11.99
C PRO A 100 5.23 17.59 -10.73
N ILE A 101 4.81 18.19 -9.61
CA ILE A 101 5.51 18.07 -8.31
C ILE A 101 5.34 16.66 -7.75
N ILE A 102 4.20 16.00 -8.02
CA ILE A 102 3.92 14.65 -7.54
C ILE A 102 4.33 13.58 -8.55
N GLU A 103 4.14 13.80 -9.86
CA GLU A 103 4.43 12.77 -10.88
C GLU A 103 5.93 12.52 -11.09
N LYS A 104 6.77 13.56 -11.07
CA LYS A 104 8.22 13.42 -11.27
C LYS A 104 8.89 12.51 -10.21
N PRO A 105 8.66 12.70 -8.90
CA PRO A 105 9.25 11.81 -7.89
C PRO A 105 8.68 10.38 -7.97
N LEU A 106 7.44 10.18 -8.45
CA LEU A 106 6.88 8.84 -8.64
C LEU A 106 7.68 8.00 -9.63
N ILE A 107 8.18 8.60 -10.72
CA ILE A 107 9.03 7.89 -11.69
C ILE A 107 10.29 7.36 -11.02
N PHE A 108 10.92 8.15 -10.17
CA PHE A 108 12.11 7.73 -9.43
C PHE A 108 11.79 6.68 -8.36
N ILE A 109 10.67 6.85 -7.66
CA ILE A 109 10.17 5.92 -6.64
C ILE A 109 9.89 4.53 -7.21
N TRP A 110 9.43 4.43 -8.47
CA TRP A 110 9.20 3.15 -9.14
C TRP A 110 10.45 2.24 -9.17
N PHE A 111 11.64 2.82 -9.23
CA PHE A 111 12.90 2.08 -9.18
C PHE A 111 13.36 1.82 -7.74
N LEU A 112 13.16 2.77 -6.84
CA LEU A 112 13.58 2.63 -5.45
C LEU A 112 12.71 1.66 -4.65
N TYR A 113 11.43 1.57 -4.96
CA TYR A 113 10.48 0.74 -4.24
C TYR A 113 10.86 -0.76 -4.20
N PRO A 114 11.16 -1.44 -5.33
CA PRO A 114 11.59 -2.84 -5.27
C PRO A 114 12.92 -3.01 -4.54
N LEU A 115 13.87 -2.07 -4.70
CA LEU A 115 15.15 -2.11 -3.97
C LEU A 115 14.94 -2.00 -2.46
N ALA A 116 14.11 -1.05 -2.01
CA ALA A 116 13.75 -0.87 -0.61
C ALA A 116 13.09 -2.13 -0.03
N ARG A 117 12.21 -2.80 -0.79
CA ARG A 117 11.63 -4.08 -0.38
C ARG A 117 12.68 -5.18 -0.22
N ILE A 118 13.60 -5.31 -1.17
CA ILE A 118 14.67 -6.33 -1.10
C ILE A 118 15.57 -6.06 0.12
N ILE A 119 15.95 -4.81 0.36
CA ILE A 119 16.77 -4.43 1.52
C ILE A 119 16.04 -4.78 2.83
N LEU A 120 14.76 -4.42 2.97
CA LEU A 120 13.98 -4.75 4.17
C LEU A 120 13.82 -6.25 4.36
N LEU A 121 13.61 -7.02 3.29
CA LEU A 121 13.54 -8.48 3.37
C LEU A 121 14.86 -9.06 3.89
N ILE A 122 16.00 -8.63 3.33
CA ILE A 122 17.33 -9.09 3.75
C ILE A 122 17.57 -8.74 5.23
N LEU A 123 17.35 -7.48 5.63
CA LEU A 123 17.58 -7.05 7.00
C LEU A 123 16.62 -7.72 8.00
N SER A 124 15.38 -8.02 7.58
CA SER A 124 14.42 -8.76 8.42
C SER A 124 14.90 -10.19 8.66
N LEU A 125 15.42 -10.85 7.62
CA LEU A 125 15.99 -12.20 7.75
C LEU A 125 17.24 -12.21 8.64
N ILE A 126 18.10 -11.19 8.51
CA ILE A 126 19.28 -11.04 9.39
C ILE A 126 18.82 -10.85 10.84
N SER A 127 17.82 -10.00 11.08
CA SER A 127 17.28 -9.75 12.41
C SER A 127 16.64 -10.98 13.04
N LEU A 128 15.99 -11.84 12.24
CA LEU A 128 15.47 -13.14 12.68
C LEU A 128 16.59 -14.13 13.00
N HIS A 129 17.67 -14.14 12.22
CA HIS A 129 18.80 -15.03 12.45
C HIS A 129 19.62 -14.65 13.70
N LEU A 130 19.74 -13.35 13.96
CA LEU A 130 20.46 -12.81 15.12
C LEU A 130 19.62 -12.82 16.41
N LEU A 131 18.37 -13.26 16.35
CA LEU A 131 17.56 -13.45 17.54
C LEU A 131 18.26 -14.47 18.45
N SER A 132 18.35 -14.15 19.75
CA SER A 132 19.11 -14.93 20.74
C SER A 132 18.93 -16.44 20.54
N PRO A 133 20.02 -17.25 20.53
CA PRO A 133 19.91 -18.72 20.51
C PRO A 133 18.98 -19.28 21.59
N ALA A 134 18.73 -18.53 22.67
CA ALA A 134 17.74 -18.86 23.71
C ALA A 134 16.29 -18.85 23.21
N ALA A 135 15.94 -18.08 22.18
CA ALA A 135 14.61 -18.11 21.55
C ALA A 135 14.43 -19.30 20.59
N LEU A 136 15.54 -19.90 20.14
CA LEU A 136 15.56 -21.14 19.37
C LEU A 136 15.63 -22.38 20.27
N GLN A 137 15.82 -22.22 21.59
CA GLN A 137 15.65 -23.33 22.51
C GLN A 137 14.18 -23.73 22.51
N THR A 138 13.93 -24.99 22.19
CA THR A 138 12.61 -25.59 22.31
C THR A 138 12.16 -25.45 23.75
N ILE A 139 11.19 -24.57 23.98
CA ILE A 139 10.45 -24.54 25.24
C ILE A 139 9.94 -25.98 25.42
N GLU A 140 10.29 -26.60 26.55
CA GLU A 140 9.86 -27.95 26.93
C GLU A 140 8.35 -27.96 27.22
N TRP A 141 7.52 -27.75 26.20
CA TRP A 141 6.06 -27.87 26.27
C TRP A 141 5.64 -29.27 26.73
N THR A 142 6.50 -30.27 26.53
CA THR A 142 6.40 -31.64 27.03
C THR A 142 6.36 -31.72 28.56
N THR A 143 7.05 -30.82 29.28
CA THR A 143 6.93 -30.73 30.75
C THR A 143 5.61 -30.11 31.23
N PHE A 144 4.87 -29.42 30.36
CA PHE A 144 3.54 -28.87 30.68
C PHE A 144 2.39 -29.82 30.37
N ILE A 145 2.67 -30.98 29.77
CA ILE A 145 1.67 -32.03 29.62
C ILE A 145 1.54 -32.69 31.00
N PRO A 146 0.39 -32.54 31.71
CA PRO A 146 0.17 -33.29 32.93
C PRO A 146 0.18 -34.77 32.55
N HIS A 147 1.22 -35.46 32.99
CA HIS A 147 1.31 -36.91 32.96
C HIS A 147 0.29 -37.41 33.98
N LEU A 148 -0.90 -37.77 33.50
CA LEU A 148 -1.92 -38.52 34.23
C LEU A 148 -1.49 -39.98 34.35
#